data_AF-A0A2S7PRJ5-F1
#
_entry.id   AF-A0A2S7PRJ5-F1
#
_cell.length_a   1.000
_cell.length_b   1.000
_cell.length_c   1.000
_cell.angle_alpha   90.00
_cell.angle_beta   90.00
_cell.angle_gamma   90.00
#
_symmetry.space_group_name_H-M   'P 1'
#
loop_
_entity.id
_entity.type
_entity.pdbx_description
1 polymer ?
#
loop_
_entity_poly.entity_id
_entity_poly.type
_entity_poly.pdbx_seq_one_letter_code
_entity_poly.pdbx_strand_id
1 'polypeptide(L)' 'MGVPFEALLPYGIMLAMFGITGAGLSKIRHMQNGGKRARHSVDAWDRQSNTYECSEIIQC' A
#
# COMPACT_ATOMS: atom_id res chain seq x y z
N MET A 1 -29.13 -30.05 5.86
CA MET A 1 -29.48 -28.70 6.35
C MET A 1 -28.63 -27.69 5.61
N GLY A 2 -29.25 -26.73 4.91
CA GLY A 2 -28.52 -25.72 4.13
C GLY A 2 -27.73 -24.77 5.02
N VAL A 3 -26.64 -24.23 4.48
CA VAL A 3 -25.75 -23.30 5.21
C VAL A 3 -26.55 -22.06 5.65
N PRO A 4 -26.47 -21.64 6.93
CA PRO A 4 -27.16 -20.46 7.42
C PRO A 4 -26.46 -19.20 6.91
N PHE A 5 -26.90 -18.68 5.76
CA PHE A 5 -26.34 -17.51 5.08
C PHE A 5 -26.40 -16.22 5.93
N GLU A 6 -27.39 -16.11 6.82
CA GLU A 6 -27.51 -15.03 7.80
C GLU A 6 -26.29 -14.94 8.73
N ALA A 7 -25.67 -16.08 9.06
CA ALA A 7 -24.45 -16.09 9.87
C ALA A 7 -23.21 -15.69 9.06
N LEU A 8 -23.24 -15.78 7.73
CA LEU A 8 -22.12 -15.47 6.83
C LEU A 8 -22.13 -14.01 6.34
N LEU A 9 -23.30 -13.39 6.30
CA LEU A 9 -23.48 -11.97 5.97
C LEU A 9 -22.55 -11.02 6.75
N PRO A 10 -22.45 -11.08 8.09
CA PRO A 10 -21.56 -10.20 8.83
C PRO A 10 -20.08 -10.43 8.48
N TYR A 11 -19.66 -11.69 8.30
CA TYR A 11 -18.29 -12.02 7.91
C TYR A 11 -17.96 -11.59 6.48
N GLY A 12 -18.91 -11.70 5.55
CA GLY A 12 -18.78 -11.22 4.18
C GLY A 12 -18.56 -9.71 4.12
N ILE A 13 -19.31 -8.94 4.92
CA ILE A 13 -19.15 -7.48 5.01
C ILE A 13 -17.78 -7.13 5.59
N MET A 14 -17.35 -7.80 6.67
CA MET A 14 -16.02 -7.58 7.25
C MET A 14 -14.91 -7.86 6.23
N LEU A 15 -14.96 -8.99 5.54
CA LEU A 15 -13.98 -9.34 4.50
C LEU A 15 -13.98 -8.34 3.35
N ALA A 16 -15.15 -7.87 2.92
CA ALA A 16 -15.25 -6.85 1.87
C ALA A 16 -14.61 -5.53 2.29
N MET A 17 -14.87 -5.06 3.51
CA MET A 17 -14.27 -3.83 4.04
C MET A 17 -12.75 -3.94 4.14
N PHE A 18 -12.24 -5.01 4.76
CA PHE A 18 -10.79 -5.23 4.84
C PHE A 18 -10.14 -5.39 3.47
N GLY A 19 -10.81 -6.06 2.53
CA GLY A 19 -10.36 -6.20 1.15
C GLY A 19 -10.28 -4.86 0.41
N ILE A 20 -11.33 -4.03 0.50
CA ILE A 20 -11.38 -2.71 -0.14
C ILE A 20 -10.31 -1.79 0.45
N THR A 21 -10.17 -1.74 1.77
CA THR A 21 -9.14 -0.91 2.42
C THR A 21 -7.73 -1.36 2.05
N GLY A 22 -7.46 -2.67 2.05
CA GLY A 22 -6.14 -3.21 1.67
C GLY A 22 -5.78 -2.94 0.21
N ALA A 23 -6.71 -3.21 -0.70
CA ALA A 23 -6.54 -2.94 -2.13
C ALA A 23 -6.41 -1.43 -2.41
N GLY A 24 -7.22 -0.60 -1.75
CA GLY A 24 -7.19 0.85 -1.86
C GLY A 24 -5.84 1.43 -1.45
N LEU A 25 -5.33 1.06 -0.27
CA LEU A 25 -4.01 1.51 0.20
C LEU A 25 -2.87 1.01 -0.69
N SER A 26 -2.95 -0.21 -1.19
CA SER A 26 -1.97 -0.76 -2.12
C SER A 26 -1.95 0.03 -3.44
N LYS A 27 -3.13 0.38 -3.98
CA LYS A 27 -3.25 1.16 -5.22
C LYS A 27 -2.71 2.58 -5.05
N ILE A 28 -3.03 3.24 -3.94
CA ILE A 28 -2.56 4.60 -3.64
C ILE A 28 -1.04 4.62 -3.52
N ARG A 29 -0.44 3.70 -2.76
CA ARG A 29 1.03 3.62 -2.62
C ARG A 29 1.73 3.34 -3.95
N HIS A 30 1.10 2.54 -4.81
CA HIS A 30 1.63 2.27 -6.16
C HIS A 30 1.60 3.53 -7.04
N MET A 31 0.54 4.34 -6.96
CA MET A 31 0.45 5.62 -7.67
C MET A 31 1.44 6.66 -7.12
N GLN A 32 1.57 6.76 -5.80
CA GLN A 32 2.50 7.69 -5.15
C GLN A 32 3.97 7.39 -5.47
N ASN A 33 4.30 6.11 -5.70
CA ASN A 33 5.66 5.68 -6.03
C ASN A 33 5.92 5.61 -7.55
N GLY A 34 5.13 6.33 -8.35
CA GLY A 34 5.32 6.39 -9.81
C GLY A 34 5.15 5.05 -10.51
N GLY A 35 4.37 4.13 -9.94
CA GLY A 35 4.19 2.76 -10.47
C GLY A 35 5.24 1.76 -9.99
N LYS A 36 6.18 2.14 -9.11
CA LYS A 36 7.12 1.20 -8.49
C LYS A 36 6.57 0.67 -7.16
N ARG A 37 6.92 -0.57 -6.81
CA ARG A 37 6.55 -1.16 -5.51
C ARG A 37 7.21 -0.35 -4.39
N ALA A 38 6.47 -0.13 -3.29
CA ALA A 38 7.01 0.54 -2.12
C ALA A 38 8.15 -0.28 -1.52
N ARG A 39 9.30 0.37 -1.30
CA ARG A 39 10.43 -0.23 -0.60
C ARG A 39 10.10 -0.28 0.89
N HIS A 40 10.10 -1.49 1.45
CA HIS A 40 10.04 -1.69 2.89
C HIS A 40 11.46 -1.70 3.47
N SER A 41 11.59 -1.54 4.79
CA SER A 41 12.86 -1.64 5.53
C SER A 41 13.98 -0.73 4.99
N VAL A 42 13.66 0.55 4.75
CA VAL A 42 14.64 1.56 4.35
C VAL A 42 15.63 1.79 5.50
N ASP A 43 16.91 1.56 5.25
CA ASP A 43 17.97 1.74 6.24
C ASP A 43 18.51 3.18 6.24
N ALA A 44 19.45 3.48 7.15
CA ALA A 44 20.00 4.83 7.26
C ALA A 44 20.81 5.25 6.02
N TRP A 45 21.37 4.28 5.29
CA TRP A 45 22.08 4.50 4.04
C TRP A 45 21.09 4.76 2.88
N ASP A 46 20.01 3.98 2.76
CA ASP A 46 18.99 4.21 1.72
C ASP A 46 18.36 5.61 1.82
N ARG A 47 18.17 6.12 3.05
CA ARG A 47 17.66 7.48 3.27
C ARG A 47 18.61 8.54 2.75
N GLN A 48 19.90 8.41 3.01
CA GLN A 48 20.93 9.30 2.47
C GLN A 48 20.96 9.21 0.95
N SER A 49 20.77 8.00 0.40
CA SER A 49 20.75 7.81 -1.04
C SER A 49 19.63 8.49 -1.79
N ASN A 50 18.44 8.49 -1.20
CA ASN A 50 17.31 9.18 -1.79
C ASN A 50 17.44 10.71 -1.65
N THR A 51 18.27 11.22 -0.73
CA THR A 51 18.47 12.67 -0.53
C THR A 51 19.50 13.30 -1.46
N TYR A 52 20.55 12.58 -1.86
CA TYR A 52 21.55 13.16 -2.79
C TYR A 52 21.02 13.28 -4.22
N GLU A 53 20.11 12.39 -4.65
CA GLU A 53 19.49 12.46 -5.99
C GLU A 53 18.64 13.73 -6.16
N CYS A 54 18.13 14.31 -5.07
CA CYS A 54 17.35 15.56 -5.09
C CYS A 54 18.23 16.82 -5.00
N SER A 55 19.48 16.72 -4.51
CA SER A 55 20.40 17.87 -4.43
C SER A 55 21.22 18.11 -5.70
N GLU A 56 21.38 17.12 -6.58
CA GLU A 56 22.12 17.29 -7.85
C GLU A 56 21.25 17.81 -9.02
N ILE A 57 19.92 17.62 -8.97
CA ILE A 57 19.03 18.00 -10.09
C ILE A 57 18.60 19.49 -10.04
N ILE A 58 18.67 20.16 -8.88
CA ILE A 58 18.25 21.57 -8.72
C ILE A 58 19.42 22.56 -8.89
N GLN A 59 20.65 22.10 -9.14
CA GLN A 59 21.84 22.95 -9.21
C GLN A 59 22.40 23.20 -10.62
N CYS A 60 21.60 22.97 -11.67
CA CYS A 60 21.87 23.39 -13.06
C CYS A 60 20.78 24.32 -13.58
#